data_AF-A0A4R9BTQ7-F1
#
_entry.id   AF-A0A4R9BTQ7-F1
#
_cell.length_a   1.000
_cell.length_b   1.000
_cell.length_c   1.000
_cell.angle_alpha   90.00
_cell.angle_beta   90.00
_cell.angle_gamma   90.00
#
_symmetry.space_group_name_H-M   'P 1'
#
loop_
_entity.id
_entity.type
_entity.pdbx_description
1 polymer ?
#
loop_
_entity_poly.entity_id
_entity_poly.type
_entity_poly.pdbx_seq_one_letter_code
_entity_poly.pdbx_strand_id
1 'polypeptide(L)'
;MDAEAPAVTMHIGELAEKTGLSLRTIRHYDEVGLLKPSGRTDGGFRLYTERDIGRLMLIRRMKPLGFPLEEMTDLLRIIDTLAASGGREQTDPDVRRELDAFITEADTRRAKLQQQLAMADEFLTLLREQ
;
A
#
# COMPACT_ATOMS: atom_id res chain seq x y z
N MET A 1 -29.38 15.18 -11.05
CA MET A 1 -29.26 14.75 -9.65
C MET A 1 -28.69 13.35 -9.69
N ASP A 2 -27.40 13.09 -9.53
CA ASP A 2 -26.29 13.95 -9.13
C ASP A 2 -25.08 13.59 -10.00
N ALA A 3 -24.61 14.55 -10.80
CA ALA A 3 -23.35 14.43 -11.51
C ALA A 3 -22.25 14.80 -10.50
N GLU A 4 -21.89 13.84 -9.66
CA GLU A 4 -20.66 13.89 -8.88
C GLU A 4 -19.53 14.11 -9.89
N ALA A 5 -18.74 15.18 -9.70
CA ALA A 5 -17.70 15.60 -10.63
C ALA A 5 -16.84 14.39 -11.06
N PRO A 6 -16.38 14.28 -12.32
CA PRO A 6 -15.58 13.14 -12.72
C PRO A 6 -14.32 13.15 -11.86
N ALA A 7 -14.21 12.19 -10.92
CA ALA A 7 -12.95 11.89 -10.29
C ALA A 7 -11.95 11.72 -11.43
N VAL A 8 -10.81 12.42 -11.37
CA VAL A 8 -9.77 12.28 -12.38
C VAL A 8 -9.41 10.80 -12.45
N THR A 9 -9.76 10.17 -13.57
CA THR A 9 -9.57 8.75 -13.80
C THR A 9 -8.44 8.56 -14.80
N MET A 10 -7.62 7.56 -14.54
CA MET A 10 -6.42 7.27 -15.33
C MET A 10 -6.37 5.81 -15.75
N HIS A 11 -5.73 5.55 -16.88
CA HIS A 11 -5.45 4.20 -17.33
C HIS A 11 -4.24 3.59 -16.61
N ILE A 12 -4.06 2.28 -16.77
CA ILE A 12 -2.95 1.54 -16.13
C ILE A 12 -1.56 2.08 -16.51
N GLY A 13 -1.40 2.65 -17.71
CA GLY A 13 -0.15 3.27 -18.16
C GLY A 13 0.22 4.50 -17.33
N GLU A 14 -0.71 5.44 -17.21
CA GLU A 14 -0.53 6.63 -16.38
C GLU A 14 -0.37 6.26 -14.90
N LEU A 15 -1.11 5.24 -14.43
CA LEU A 15 -0.92 4.70 -13.08
C LEU A 15 0.50 4.16 -12.86
N ALA A 16 1.06 3.44 -13.83
CA ALA A 16 2.43 2.95 -13.78
C ALA A 16 3.45 4.09 -13.71
N GLU A 17 3.26 5.13 -14.51
CA GLU A 17 4.14 6.31 -14.49
C GLU A 17 4.09 7.03 -13.14
N LYS A 18 2.89 7.31 -12.62
CA LYS A 18 2.71 8.00 -11.34
C LYS A 18 3.22 7.18 -10.14
N THR A 19 3.11 5.86 -10.20
CA THR A 19 3.50 4.98 -9.09
C THR A 19 4.96 4.48 -9.19
N GLY A 20 5.58 4.59 -10.37
CA GLY A 20 6.86 3.96 -10.68
C GLY A 20 6.83 2.43 -10.61
N LEU A 21 5.63 1.82 -10.59
CA LEU A 21 5.47 0.37 -10.62
C LEU A 21 5.36 -0.10 -12.07
N SER A 22 5.92 -1.29 -12.35
CA SER A 22 5.73 -1.88 -13.67
C SER A 22 4.26 -2.24 -13.91
N LEU A 23 3.82 -2.20 -15.18
CA LEU A 23 2.50 -2.71 -15.58
C LEU A 23 2.25 -4.14 -15.10
N ARG A 24 3.29 -4.99 -15.11
CA ARG A 24 3.23 -6.36 -14.59
C ARG A 24 2.90 -6.39 -13.11
N THR A 25 3.54 -5.54 -12.30
CA THR A 25 3.30 -5.45 -10.86
C THR A 25 1.88 -4.98 -10.57
N ILE A 26 1.40 -3.97 -11.30
CA ILE A 26 0.03 -3.45 -11.13
C ILE A 26 -1.01 -4.52 -11.49
N ARG A 27 -0.82 -5.22 -12.63
CA ARG A 27 -1.70 -6.34 -13.02
C ARG A 27 -1.68 -7.46 -11.99
N HIS A 28 -0.51 -7.82 -11.49
CA HIS A 28 -0.41 -8.83 -10.45
C HIS A 28 -1.17 -8.42 -9.18
N TYR A 29 -1.06 -7.17 -8.74
CA TYR A 29 -1.84 -6.68 -7.59
C TYR A 29 -3.35 -6.64 -7.85
N ASP A 30 -3.78 -6.36 -9.08
CA ASP A 30 -5.19 -6.49 -9.47
C ASP A 30 -5.67 -7.95 -9.41
N GLU A 31 -4.88 -8.88 -9.95
CA GLU A 31 -5.17 -10.32 -9.95
C GLU A 31 -5.26 -10.92 -8.53
N VAL A 32 -4.36 -10.50 -7.62
CA VAL A 32 -4.39 -10.96 -6.22
C VAL A 32 -5.35 -10.15 -5.34
N GLY A 33 -6.09 -9.20 -5.90
CA GLY A 33 -7.13 -8.43 -5.20
C GLY A 33 -6.64 -7.27 -4.32
N LEU A 34 -5.33 -6.96 -4.35
CA LEU A 34 -4.73 -5.83 -3.64
C LEU A 34 -5.04 -4.48 -4.28
N LEU A 35 -5.38 -4.47 -5.56
CA LEU A 35 -5.81 -3.29 -6.29
C LEU A 35 -7.16 -3.60 -6.95
N LYS A 36 -8.18 -2.77 -6.70
CA LYS A 36 -9.44 -2.86 -7.44
C LYS A 36 -9.58 -1.61 -8.29
N PRO A 37 -9.82 -1.72 -9.61
CA PRO A 37 -10.03 -0.55 -10.44
C PRO A 37 -11.25 0.22 -9.95
N SER A 38 -11.10 1.54 -9.79
CA SER A 38 -12.18 2.44 -9.36
C SER A 38 -13.34 2.49 -10.37
N GLY A 39 -13.10 2.11 -11.62
CA GLY A 39 -14.14 2.02 -12.63
C GLY A 39 -13.69 1.34 -13.91
N ARG A 40 -14.57 1.35 -14.90
CA ARG A 40 -14.28 0.93 -16.27
C ARG A 40 -14.88 1.90 -17.27
N THR A 41 -14.20 2.09 -18.40
CA THR A 41 -14.78 2.77 -19.57
C THR A 41 -15.87 1.91 -20.19
N ASP A 42 -16.72 2.49 -21.04
CA ASP A 42 -17.71 1.76 -21.85
C ASP A 42 -17.09 0.63 -22.70
N GLY A 43 -15.85 0.82 -23.18
CA GLY A 43 -15.07 -0.21 -23.89
C GLY A 43 -14.43 -1.29 -23.00
N GLY A 44 -14.72 -1.32 -21.71
CA GLY A 44 -14.24 -2.32 -20.76
C GLY A 44 -12.84 -2.10 -20.16
N PHE A 45 -12.14 -1.02 -20.55
CA PHE A 45 -10.82 -0.68 -20.01
C PHE A 45 -10.92 -0.26 -18.54
N ARG A 46 -9.92 -0.65 -17.74
CA ARG A 46 -9.82 -0.30 -16.32
C ARG A 46 -9.46 1.17 -16.15
N LEU A 47 -10.12 1.82 -15.19
CA LEU A 47 -9.87 3.17 -14.75
C LEU A 47 -9.50 3.17 -13.26
N TYR A 48 -8.52 4.00 -12.92
CA TYR A 48 -7.99 4.16 -11.58
C TYR A 48 -8.08 5.62 -11.15
N THR A 49 -8.07 5.87 -9.84
CA THR A 49 -8.13 7.22 -9.28
C THR A 49 -6.88 7.52 -8.46
N GLU A 50 -6.74 8.77 -8.00
CA GLU A 50 -5.69 9.15 -7.04
C GLU A 50 -5.75 8.32 -5.73
N ARG A 51 -6.94 7.85 -5.33
CA ARG A 51 -7.08 6.91 -4.19
C ARG A 51 -6.33 5.60 -4.45
N ASP A 52 -6.36 5.10 -5.68
CA ASP A 52 -5.69 3.87 -6.06
C ASP A 52 -4.16 4.03 -6.07
N ILE A 53 -3.65 5.21 -6.41
CA ILE A 53 -2.23 5.56 -6.24
C ILE A 53 -1.85 5.46 -4.77
N GLY A 54 -2.63 6.07 -3.87
CA GLY A 54 -2.38 6.03 -2.43
C GLY A 54 -2.28 4.61 -1.89
N ARG A 55 -3.20 3.73 -2.31
CA ARG A 55 -3.18 2.29 -1.97
C ARG A 55 -1.92 1.59 -2.47
N LEU A 56 -1.56 1.80 -3.74
CA LEU A 56 -0.36 1.20 -4.33
C LEU A 56 0.93 1.68 -3.65
N MET A 57 1.00 2.95 -3.27
CA MET A 57 2.13 3.50 -2.52
C MET A 57 2.23 2.89 -1.12
N LEU A 58 1.10 2.62 -0.45
CA LEU A 58 1.10 1.94 0.83
C LEU A 58 1.63 0.50 0.70
N ILE A 59 1.09 -0.29 -0.23
CA ILE A 59 1.55 -1.67 -0.51
C ILE A 59 3.06 -1.67 -0.81
N ARG A 60 3.54 -0.73 -1.61
CA ARG A 60 4.96 -0.60 -1.97
C ARG A 60 5.84 -0.38 -0.74
N ARG A 61 5.39 0.39 0.25
CA ARG A 61 6.14 0.65 1.50
C ARG A 61 6.16 -0.53 2.46
N MET A 62 5.20 -1.45 2.36
CA MET A 62 5.17 -2.67 3.19
C MET A 62 6.19 -3.72 2.73
N LYS A 63 6.53 -3.75 1.44
CA LYS A 63 7.45 -4.76 0.88
C LYS A 63 8.84 -4.80 1.53
N PRO A 64 9.55 -3.67 1.73
CA PRO A 64 10.86 -3.69 2.40
C PRO A 64 10.82 -4.19 3.85
N LEU A 65 9.66 -4.10 4.50
CA LEU A 65 9.45 -4.61 5.86
C LEU A 65 9.08 -6.11 5.88
N GLY A 66 9.01 -6.76 4.71
CA GLY A 66 8.76 -8.20 4.60
C GLY A 66 7.32 -8.61 4.85
N PHE A 67 6.35 -7.70 4.74
CA PHE A 67 4.93 -8.06 4.85
C PHE A 67 4.51 -8.99 3.69
N PRO A 68 3.82 -10.11 3.97
CA PRO A 68 3.18 -10.93 2.96
C PRO A 68 1.93 -10.24 2.39
N LEU A 69 1.44 -10.73 1.24
CA LEU A 69 0.28 -10.14 0.54
C LEU A 69 -1.01 -10.17 1.39
N GLU A 70 -1.16 -11.19 2.24
CA GLU A 70 -2.29 -11.33 3.16
C GLU A 70 -2.34 -10.16 4.16
N GLU A 71 -1.23 -9.89 4.84
CA GLU A 71 -1.12 -8.75 5.78
C GLU A 71 -1.28 -7.39 5.07
N MET A 72 -0.86 -7.27 3.80
CA MET A 72 -1.12 -6.08 2.99
C MET A 72 -2.62 -5.89 2.74
N THR A 73 -3.35 -6.98 2.49
CA THR A 73 -4.81 -6.96 2.28
C THR A 73 -5.52 -6.55 3.56
N ASP A 74 -5.11 -7.09 4.70
CA ASP A 74 -5.68 -6.75 6.01
C ASP A 74 -5.50 -5.28 6.37
N LEU A 75 -4.30 -4.73 6.16
CA LEU A 75 -4.07 -3.31 6.40
C LEU A 75 -4.96 -2.43 5.50
N LEU A 76 -5.11 -2.78 4.22
CA LEU A 76 -5.99 -2.03 3.31
C LEU A 76 -7.45 -2.08 3.75
N ARG A 77 -7.93 -3.23 4.24
CA ARG A 77 -9.29 -3.36 4.81
C ARG A 77 -9.47 -2.47 6.04
N ILE A 78 -8.49 -2.44 6.94
CA ILE A 78 -8.50 -1.58 8.12
C ILE A 78 -8.60 -0.12 7.69
N ILE A 79 -7.73 0.33 6.78
CA ILE A 79 -7.73 1.71 6.26
C ILE A 79 -9.06 2.06 5.59
N ASP A 80 -9.63 1.17 4.78
CA ASP A 80 -10.92 1.41 4.13
C ASP A 80 -12.08 1.51 5.15
N THR A 81 -12.07 0.69 6.21
CA THR A 81 -13.04 0.77 7.31
C THR A 81 -12.92 2.08 8.09
N LEU A 82 -11.68 2.49 8.38
CA LEU A 82 -11.39 3.76 9.05
C LEU A 82 -11.82 4.97 8.21
N ALA A 83 -11.61 4.91 6.89
CA ALA A 83 -12.01 5.98 5.97
C ALA A 83 -13.53 6.06 5.79
N ALA A 84 -14.24 4.94 5.90
CA ALA A 84 -15.70 4.90 5.87
C ALA A 84 -16.34 5.37 7.19
N SER A 85 -15.58 5.31 8.29
CA SER A 85 -16.01 5.86 9.58
C SER A 85 -15.96 7.39 9.50
N GLY A 86 -17.05 8.07 9.85
CA GLY A 86 -17.21 9.53 9.72
C GLY A 86 -16.31 10.40 10.61
N GLY A 87 -15.19 9.86 11.10
CA GLY A 87 -14.25 10.47 12.01
C GLY A 87 -13.71 9.50 13.05
N ARG A 88 -12.69 9.94 13.79
CA ARG A 88 -12.01 9.13 14.81
C ARG A 88 -12.93 8.71 15.96
N GLU A 89 -13.90 9.54 16.32
CA GLU A 89 -14.86 9.28 17.41
C GLU A 89 -15.95 8.25 17.03
N GLN A 90 -16.20 8.07 15.74
CA GLN A 90 -17.21 7.15 15.20
C GLN A 90 -16.59 5.82 14.73
N THR A 91 -15.27 5.70 14.86
CA THR A 91 -14.53 4.52 14.46
C THR A 91 -14.69 3.41 15.50
N ASP A 92 -14.90 2.19 15.03
CA ASP A 92 -14.91 1.00 15.88
C ASP A 92 -13.57 0.86 16.66
N PRO A 93 -13.60 0.79 18.00
CA PRO A 93 -12.39 0.65 18.81
C PRO A 93 -11.59 -0.62 18.47
N ASP A 94 -12.22 -1.68 17.96
CA ASP A 94 -11.52 -2.91 17.58
C ASP A 94 -10.72 -2.71 16.29
N VAL A 95 -11.30 -2.05 15.29
CA VAL A 95 -10.57 -1.66 14.05
C VAL A 95 -9.38 -0.76 14.39
N ARG A 96 -9.54 0.13 15.37
CA ARG A 96 -8.45 0.97 15.85
C ARG A 96 -7.33 0.14 16.49
N ARG A 97 -7.67 -0.83 17.33
CA ARG A 97 -6.70 -1.76 17.94
C ARG A 97 -5.97 -2.59 16.90
N GLU A 98 -6.66 -3.05 15.86
CA GLU A 98 -6.04 -3.77 14.75
C GLU A 98 -4.99 -2.89 14.03
N LEU A 99 -5.30 -1.61 13.79
CA LEU A 99 -4.31 -0.68 13.22
C LEU A 99 -3.11 -0.48 14.14
N ASP A 100 -3.34 -0.28 15.44
CA ASP A 100 -2.26 -0.07 16.41
C ASP A 100 -1.37 -1.33 16.54
N ALA A 101 -1.94 -2.53 16.39
CA ALA A 101 -1.19 -3.79 16.29
C ALA A 101 -0.32 -3.85 15.03
N PHE A 102 -0.85 -3.42 13.88
CA PHE A 102 -0.09 -3.31 12.63
C PHE A 102 1.08 -2.32 12.74
N ILE A 103 0.91 -1.21 13.44
CA ILE A 103 1.98 -0.23 13.69
C ILE A 103 3.09 -0.88 14.53
N THR A 104 2.71 -1.58 15.60
CA THR A 104 3.67 -2.28 16.48
C THR A 104 4.47 -3.34 15.72
N GLU A 105 3.80 -4.10 14.85
CA GLU A 105 4.45 -5.10 14.00
C GLU A 105 5.40 -4.45 12.97
N ALA A 106 4.98 -3.33 12.36
CA ALA A 106 5.84 -2.57 11.45
C ALA A 106 7.10 -2.03 12.15
N ASP A 107 6.99 -1.54 13.38
CA ASP A 107 8.12 -1.11 14.19
C ASP A 107 9.07 -2.28 14.53
N THR A 108 8.52 -3.45 14.83
CA THR A 108 9.30 -4.66 15.10
C THR A 108 10.11 -5.07 13.87
N ARG A 109 9.48 -5.10 12.70
CA ARG A 109 10.13 -5.41 11.41
C ARG A 109 11.17 -4.35 11.04
N ARG A 110 10.88 -3.08 11.28
CA ARG A 110 11.82 -1.97 11.09
C ARG A 110 13.05 -2.15 11.96
N ALA A 111 12.91 -2.49 13.24
CA ALA A 111 14.03 -2.71 14.14
C ALA A 111 14.93 -3.86 13.65
N LYS A 112 14.34 -4.96 13.18
CA LYS A 112 15.09 -6.07 12.58
C LYS A 112 15.86 -5.64 11.32
N LEU A 113 15.25 -4.85 10.45
CA LEU A 113 15.91 -4.32 9.26
C LEU A 113 17.08 -3.38 9.63
N GLN A 114 16.92 -2.56 10.66
CA GLN A 114 18.00 -1.71 11.17
C GLN A 114 19.17 -2.53 11.73
N GLN A 115 18.90 -3.64 12.42
CA GLN A 115 19.94 -4.55 12.88
C GLN A 115 20.71 -5.17 11.70
N GLN A 116 19.99 -5.58 10.64
CA GLN A 116 20.62 -6.12 9.43
C GLN A 116 21.49 -5.09 8.72
N LEU A 117 21.04 -3.84 8.65
CA LEU A 117 21.83 -2.74 8.10
C LEU A 117 23.12 -2.52 8.91
N ALA A 118 23.02 -2.48 10.24
CA ALA A 118 24.19 -2.31 11.12
C ALA A 118 25.23 -3.42 10.91
N MET A 119 24.80 -4.69 10.83
CA MET A 119 25.70 -5.82 10.55
C MET A 119 26.36 -5.70 9.17
N ALA A 120 25.63 -5.23 8.16
CA ALA A 120 26.19 -5.01 6.83
C ALA A 120 27.23 -3.88 6.81
N ASP A 121 26.96 -2.78 7.53
CA ASP A 121 27.88 -1.65 7.66
C ASP A 121 29.17 -2.04 8.40
N GLU A 122 29.06 -2.84 9.46
CA GLU A 122 30.20 -3.43 10.17
C GLU A 122 31.05 -4.30 9.23
N PHE A 123 30.41 -5.20 8.47
CA PHE A 123 31.10 -6.04 7.49
C PHE A 123 31.84 -5.22 6.42
N LEU A 124 31.21 -4.17 5.88
CA LEU A 124 31.83 -3.29 4.90
C LEU A 124 33.01 -2.49 5.49
N THR A 125 32.94 -2.12 6.76
CA THR A 125 34.04 -1.45 7.46
C THR A 125 35.25 -2.37 7.57
N LEU A 126 35.04 -3.61 8.04
CA LEU A 126 36.11 -4.61 8.15
C LEU A 126 36.82 -4.88 6.81
N LEU A 127 36.09 -4.90 5.69
CA LEU A 127 36.68 -5.10 4.36
C LEU A 127 37.48 -3.90 3.85
N ARG A 128 37.17 -2.67 4.28
CA ARG A 128 37.89 -1.45 3.85
C ARG A 128 39.19 -1.22 4.61
N GLU A 129 39.34 -1.87 5.76
CA GLU A 129 40.53 -1.79 6.62
C GLU A 129 41.59 -2.86 6.27
N GLN A 130 41.32 -3.71 5.27
CA GLN A 130 42.27 -4.65 4.67
C GLN A 130 42.99 -4.02 3.48
#